data_AF-A0A6N2VXI2-F1
#
_entry.id   AF-A0A6N2VXI2-F1
#
_cell.length_a   1.000
_cell.length_b   1.000
_cell.length_c   1.000
_cell.angle_alpha   90.00
_cell.angle_beta   90.00
_cell.angle_gamma   90.00
#
_symmetry.space_group_name_H-M   'P 1'
#
loop_
_entity.id
_entity.type
_entity.pdbx_description
1 polymer ?
#
loop_
_entity_poly.entity_id
_entity_poly.type
_entity_poly.pdbx_seq_one_letter_code
_entity_poly.pdbx_strand_id
1 'polypeptide(L)'
;MVYKLVLGDWSKDGHKQSEDFLFDCNYDVHKIRQAYKDSCKKLGITFNDGRNYTDLGLDYKDGRQIWTTYEESSMCRTVFEILDNAGCLKDIEWRRVGCDYYINETQDCAKLIMNFIALSMPEDFTYKLIESEIEPINGYWNGELNAQLGYGLFFD
;
A
#
# COMPACT_ATOMS: atom_id res chain seq x y z
N MET A 1 8.63 12.74 3.51
CA MET A 1 9.56 11.98 2.64
C MET A 1 8.74 11.10 1.75
N VAL A 2 8.98 11.11 0.44
CA VAL A 2 8.17 10.35 -0.51
C VAL A 2 8.73 8.94 -0.71
N TYR A 3 7.91 7.94 -0.48
CA TYR A 3 8.24 6.54 -0.72
C TYR A 3 7.25 5.87 -1.65
N LYS A 4 7.73 4.83 -2.33
CA LYS A 4 6.95 4.04 -3.26
C LYS A 4 6.61 2.69 -2.67
N LEU A 5 5.32 2.35 -2.67
CA LEU A 5 4.81 1.02 -2.43
C LEU A 5 4.41 0.42 -3.79
N VAL A 6 4.94 -0.75 -4.11
CA VAL A 6 4.61 -1.47 -5.36
C VAL A 6 3.71 -2.63 -4.99
N LEU A 7 2.50 -2.68 -5.55
CA LEU A 7 1.60 -3.82 -5.41
C LEU A 7 1.66 -4.70 -6.66
N GLY A 8 1.75 -6.02 -6.48
CA GLY A 8 1.84 -6.99 -7.57
C GLY A 8 3.28 -7.45 -7.90
N ASP A 9 3.47 -7.93 -9.12
CA ASP A 9 4.71 -8.54 -9.60
C ASP A 9 5.78 -7.48 -9.92
N TRP A 10 6.42 -6.97 -8.86
CA TRP A 10 7.47 -5.94 -8.97
C TRP A 10 8.72 -6.42 -9.73
N SER A 11 9.04 -7.72 -9.66
CA SER A 11 10.20 -8.32 -10.32
C SER A 11 9.97 -8.58 -11.81
N LYS A 12 8.71 -8.65 -12.24
CA LYS A 12 8.27 -8.93 -13.61
C LYS A 12 8.69 -10.32 -14.11
N ASP A 13 8.89 -11.25 -13.19
CA ASP A 13 9.25 -12.65 -13.47
C ASP A 13 8.04 -13.60 -13.41
N GLY A 14 6.85 -13.09 -13.05
CA GLY A 14 5.57 -13.79 -13.10
C GLY A 14 4.60 -13.19 -14.13
N HIS A 15 3.47 -12.67 -13.65
CA HIS A 15 2.39 -12.14 -14.50
C HIS A 15 2.63 -10.72 -15.02
N LYS A 16 3.71 -10.04 -14.57
CA LYS A 16 4.19 -8.73 -15.04
C LYS A 16 3.21 -7.56 -14.82
N GLN A 17 2.23 -7.73 -13.95
CA GLN A 17 1.29 -6.65 -13.59
C GLN A 17 1.63 -6.12 -12.21
N SER A 18 1.82 -4.82 -12.11
CA SER A 18 2.10 -4.13 -10.86
C SER A 18 1.61 -2.69 -10.95
N GLU A 19 1.32 -2.10 -9.80
CA GLU A 19 0.94 -0.69 -9.68
C GLU A 19 1.79 -0.01 -8.61
N ASP A 20 2.22 1.22 -8.89
CA ASP A 20 3.08 2.03 -8.04
C ASP A 20 2.24 3.09 -7.30
N PHE A 21 2.30 3.09 -5.97
CA PHE A 21 1.66 4.09 -5.12
C PHE A 21 2.72 4.92 -4.39
N LEU A 22 2.58 6.25 -4.44
CA LEU A 22 3.50 7.17 -3.77
C LEU A 22 2.87 7.70 -2.48
N PHE A 23 3.62 7.60 -1.38
CA PHE A 23 3.21 8.07 -0.07
C PHE A 23 4.21 9.07 0.49
N ASP A 24 3.73 10.22 0.93
CA ASP A 24 4.51 11.14 1.76
C ASP A 24 4.40 10.70 3.23
N CYS A 25 5.53 10.31 3.82
CA CYS A 25 5.66 9.81 5.18
C CYS A 25 6.60 10.69 6.02
N ASN A 26 6.30 10.83 7.31
CA ASN A 26 7.15 11.61 8.24
C ASN A 26 8.31 10.81 8.89
N TYR A 27 8.40 9.50 8.63
CA TYR A 27 9.46 8.62 9.13
C TYR A 27 10.26 7.97 7.99
N ASP A 28 11.49 7.54 8.27
CA ASP A 28 12.36 6.94 7.27
C ASP A 28 11.89 5.54 6.82
N VAL A 29 12.32 5.13 5.62
CA VAL A 29 11.92 3.86 5.01
C VAL A 29 12.35 2.63 5.83
N HIS A 30 13.42 2.69 6.62
CA HIS A 30 13.86 1.53 7.41
C HIS A 30 12.93 1.29 8.58
N LYS A 31 12.45 2.35 9.25
CA LYS A 31 11.40 2.24 10.26
C LYS A 31 10.09 1.70 9.69
N ILE A 32 9.68 2.18 8.51
CA ILE A 32 8.47 1.69 7.82
C ILE A 32 8.58 0.19 7.52
N ARG A 33 9.71 -0.27 6.98
CA ARG A 33 9.96 -1.70 6.70
C ARG A 33 9.98 -2.55 7.97
N GLN A 34 10.59 -2.05 9.04
CA GLN A 34 10.62 -2.75 10.32
C GLN A 34 9.21 -2.84 10.93
N ALA A 35 8.43 -1.76 10.87
CA ALA A 35 7.05 -1.74 11.35
C ALA A 35 6.13 -2.66 10.55
N TYR A 36 6.35 -2.85 9.24
CA TYR A 36 5.68 -3.91 8.49
C TYR A 36 5.96 -5.29 9.12
N LYS A 37 7.24 -5.61 9.34
CA LYS A 37 7.64 -6.89 9.96
C LYS A 37 7.04 -7.07 11.35
N ASP A 38 7.06 -6.02 12.17
CA ASP A 38 6.53 -6.06 13.54
C ASP A 38 5.00 -6.18 13.55
N SER A 39 4.31 -5.56 12.59
CA SER A 39 2.85 -5.68 12.45
C SER A 39 2.44 -7.07 11.97
N CYS A 40 3.23 -7.70 11.09
CA CYS A 40 3.07 -9.12 10.76
C CYS A 40 3.17 -10.00 12.00
N LYS A 41 4.18 -9.77 12.86
CA LYS A 41 4.33 -10.51 14.13
C LYS A 41 3.17 -10.24 15.10
N LYS A 42 2.71 -9.00 15.17
CA LYS A 42 1.63 -8.56 16.07
C LYS A 42 0.29 -9.22 15.74
N LEU A 43 -0.06 -9.31 14.45
CA LEU A 43 -1.37 -9.84 14.02
C LEU A 43 -1.32 -11.27 13.49
N GLY A 44 -0.13 -11.83 13.26
CA GLY A 44 0.04 -13.20 12.74
C GLY A 44 -0.36 -13.36 11.28
N ILE A 45 -0.43 -12.27 10.50
CA ILE A 45 -0.78 -12.25 9.07
C ILE A 45 0.34 -11.60 8.25
N THR A 46 0.34 -11.79 6.92
CA THR A 46 1.35 -11.22 6.02
C THR A 46 0.79 -10.88 4.65
N PHE A 47 1.33 -9.85 4.01
CA PHE A 47 1.06 -9.48 2.62
C PHE A 47 2.19 -9.89 1.66
N ASN A 48 3.23 -10.56 2.17
CA ASN A 48 4.31 -11.12 1.34
C ASN A 48 4.24 -12.65 1.29
N ASP A 49 4.74 -13.19 0.18
CA ASP A 49 4.88 -14.63 -0.05
C ASP A 49 5.72 -15.32 1.03
N GLY A 50 5.62 -16.64 1.12
CA GLY A 50 6.20 -17.50 2.16
C GLY A 50 7.74 -17.50 2.31
N ARG A 51 8.44 -16.54 1.72
CA ARG A 51 9.81 -16.20 2.14
C ARG A 51 9.72 -15.75 3.60
N ASN A 52 10.53 -16.35 4.48
CA ASN A 52 10.49 -16.09 5.92
C ASN A 52 11.08 -14.71 6.31
N TYR A 53 10.60 -13.64 5.67
CA TYR A 53 10.97 -12.26 5.96
C TYR A 53 10.43 -11.83 7.34
N THR A 54 9.22 -12.29 7.68
CA THR A 54 8.47 -11.88 8.87
C THR A 54 8.77 -12.73 10.12
N ASP A 55 9.52 -13.82 9.98
CA ASP A 55 9.76 -14.85 11.01
C ASP A 55 8.48 -15.56 11.52
N LEU A 56 7.36 -15.48 10.79
CA LEU A 56 6.08 -16.08 11.22
C LEU A 56 6.02 -17.61 11.02
N GLY A 57 6.89 -18.18 10.17
CA GLY A 57 6.88 -19.62 9.90
C GLY A 57 5.59 -20.12 9.26
N LEU A 58 4.94 -19.31 8.41
CA LEU A 58 3.73 -19.69 7.69
C LEU A 58 4.08 -20.61 6.50
N ASP A 59 3.32 -21.68 6.34
CA ASP A 59 3.43 -22.55 5.17
C ASP A 59 2.98 -21.81 3.89
N TYR A 60 3.34 -22.36 2.72
CA TYR A 60 2.90 -21.82 1.44
C TYR A 60 1.36 -21.89 1.32
N LYS A 61 0.72 -20.78 0.95
CA LYS A 61 -0.74 -20.62 0.86
C LYS A 61 -1.46 -20.83 2.20
N ASP A 62 -0.80 -20.54 3.31
CA ASP A 62 -1.47 -20.41 4.60
C ASP A 62 -2.54 -19.30 4.49
N GLY A 63 -3.75 -19.54 5.01
CA GLY A 63 -4.86 -18.58 4.92
C GLY A 63 -4.62 -17.24 5.62
N ARG A 64 -3.48 -17.08 6.31
CA ARG A 64 -2.98 -15.83 6.90
C ARG A 64 -2.05 -15.03 5.96
N GLN A 65 -1.73 -15.59 4.79
CA GLN A 65 -1.08 -14.91 3.66
C GLN A 65 -2.16 -14.24 2.82
N ILE A 66 -2.00 -12.96 2.53
CA ILE A 66 -3.01 -12.12 1.88
C ILE A 66 -2.47 -11.64 0.54
N TRP A 67 -3.22 -11.90 -0.54
CA TRP A 67 -2.89 -11.45 -1.90
C TRP A 67 -1.50 -11.90 -2.39
N THR A 68 -1.03 -13.05 -1.92
CA THR A 68 0.33 -13.52 -2.20
C THR A 68 0.43 -14.37 -3.45
N THR A 69 -0.70 -14.81 -4.00
CA THR A 69 -0.75 -15.70 -5.15
C THR A 69 -1.59 -15.13 -6.30
N TYR A 70 -1.27 -15.58 -7.52
CA TYR A 70 -1.97 -15.14 -8.72
C TYR A 70 -3.48 -15.46 -8.61
N GLU A 71 -4.31 -14.49 -8.99
CA GLU A 71 -5.80 -14.51 -8.91
C GLU A 71 -6.40 -14.55 -7.50
N GLU A 72 -5.57 -14.46 -6.45
CA GLU A 72 -6.03 -14.34 -5.06
C GLU A 72 -6.27 -12.86 -4.69
N SER A 73 -7.46 -12.34 -4.99
CA SER A 73 -7.84 -10.95 -4.71
C SER A 73 -8.76 -10.77 -3.50
N SER A 74 -9.08 -11.86 -2.79
CA SER A 74 -9.97 -11.84 -1.62
C SER A 74 -9.25 -12.19 -0.33
N MET A 75 -9.94 -11.94 0.79
CA MET A 75 -9.57 -12.38 2.13
C MET A 75 -10.68 -13.25 2.71
N CYS A 76 -10.29 -14.28 3.46
CA CYS A 76 -11.23 -15.04 4.26
C CYS A 76 -11.73 -14.23 5.46
N ARG A 77 -12.87 -14.64 6.04
CA ARG A 77 -13.49 -13.98 7.19
C ARG A 77 -12.54 -13.76 8.37
N THR A 78 -11.73 -14.75 8.72
CA THR A 78 -10.82 -14.67 9.87
C THR A 78 -9.81 -13.54 9.70
N VAL A 79 -9.20 -13.43 8.52
CA VAL A 79 -8.24 -12.35 8.21
C VAL A 79 -8.93 -10.99 8.21
N PHE A 80 -10.11 -10.91 7.59
CA PHE A 80 -10.89 -9.68 7.58
C PHE A 80 -11.19 -9.20 9.01
N GLU A 81 -11.67 -10.08 9.89
CA GLU A 81 -11.96 -9.74 11.29
C GLU A 81 -10.69 -9.34 12.07
N ILE A 82 -9.53 -9.93 11.78
CA ILE A 82 -8.24 -9.52 12.37
C ILE A 82 -7.90 -8.08 11.98
N LEU A 83 -8.00 -7.75 10.69
CA LEU A 83 -7.70 -6.42 10.17
C LEU A 83 -8.71 -5.37 10.66
N ASP A 84 -9.99 -5.72 10.70
CA ASP A 84 -11.07 -4.85 11.18
C ASP A 84 -10.89 -4.49 12.66
N ASN A 85 -10.67 -5.51 13.51
CA ASN A 85 -10.46 -5.31 14.95
C ASN A 85 -9.18 -4.52 15.25
N ALA A 86 -8.18 -4.58 14.38
CA ALA A 86 -6.97 -3.78 14.48
C ALA A 86 -7.15 -2.34 13.96
N GLY A 87 -8.30 -2.01 13.37
CA GLY A 87 -8.60 -0.71 12.79
C GLY A 87 -7.98 -0.48 11.41
N CYS A 88 -7.44 -1.53 10.77
CA CYS A 88 -6.75 -1.39 9.48
C CYS A 88 -7.68 -1.04 8.32
N LEU A 89 -8.98 -1.36 8.45
CA LEU A 89 -10.01 -1.09 7.44
C LEU A 89 -10.62 0.31 7.57
N LYS A 90 -10.10 1.17 8.46
CA LYS A 90 -10.56 2.55 8.56
C LYS A 90 -10.33 3.29 7.24
N ASP A 91 -11.38 3.92 6.73
CA ASP A 91 -11.39 4.68 5.47
C ASP A 91 -11.01 3.82 4.23
N ILE A 92 -11.28 2.50 4.29
CA ILE A 92 -11.07 1.53 3.21
C ILE A 92 -12.42 1.03 2.70
N GLU A 93 -12.68 1.15 1.39
CA GLU A 93 -13.89 0.57 0.81
C GLU A 93 -13.73 -0.92 0.52
N TRP A 94 -14.68 -1.70 0.98
CA TRP A 94 -14.71 -3.14 0.79
C TRP A 94 -16.11 -3.66 0.52
N ARG A 95 -16.19 -4.84 -0.07
CA ARG A 95 -17.43 -5.58 -0.30
C ARG A 95 -17.28 -7.03 0.10
N ARG A 96 -18.39 -7.64 0.46
CA ARG A 96 -18.47 -9.08 0.73
C ARG A 96 -19.18 -9.77 -0.44
N VAL A 97 -18.60 -10.86 -0.93
CA VAL A 97 -19.21 -11.73 -1.94
C VAL A 97 -19.18 -13.16 -1.39
N GLY A 98 -20.36 -13.69 -1.03
CA GLY A 98 -20.46 -14.99 -0.37
C GLY A 98 -19.77 -14.99 1.00
N CYS A 99 -18.70 -15.79 1.13
CA CYS A 99 -17.90 -15.90 2.35
C CYS A 99 -16.59 -15.08 2.32
N ASP A 100 -16.32 -14.43 1.18
CA ASP A 100 -15.06 -13.75 0.90
C ASP A 100 -15.23 -12.23 0.93
N TYR A 101 -14.13 -11.56 1.29
CA TYR A 101 -14.07 -10.11 1.44
C TYR A 101 -13.07 -9.54 0.44
N TYR A 102 -13.48 -8.48 -0.25
CA TYR A 102 -12.70 -7.83 -1.31
C TYR A 102 -12.54 -6.36 -0.96
N ILE A 103 -11.32 -5.84 -1.12
CA ILE A 103 -11.09 -4.39 -1.16
C ILE A 103 -11.42 -3.92 -2.57
N ASN A 104 -12.13 -2.81 -2.70
CA ASN A 104 -12.73 -2.43 -3.97
C ASN A 104 -11.70 -1.97 -5.01
N GLU A 105 -10.74 -1.16 -4.58
CA GLU A 105 -9.75 -0.50 -5.43
C GLU A 105 -8.31 -0.79 -4.97
N THR A 106 -7.36 -0.83 -5.91
CA THR A 106 -5.93 -1.09 -5.61
C THR A 106 -5.32 0.00 -4.72
N GLN A 107 -5.79 1.24 -4.86
CA GLN A 107 -5.45 2.35 -3.96
C GLN A 107 -5.84 2.06 -2.50
N ASP A 108 -7.00 1.46 -2.29
CA ASP A 108 -7.46 1.08 -0.95
C ASP A 108 -6.69 -0.14 -0.42
N CYS A 109 -6.25 -1.06 -1.28
CA CYS A 109 -5.30 -2.09 -0.90
C CYS A 109 -3.97 -1.49 -0.40
N ALA A 110 -3.46 -0.46 -1.09
CA ALA A 110 -2.23 0.23 -0.70
C ALA A 110 -2.41 0.94 0.65
N LYS A 111 -3.52 1.66 0.85
CA LYS A 111 -3.86 2.27 2.14
C LYS A 111 -4.02 1.23 3.25
N LEU A 112 -4.64 0.08 2.98
CA LEU A 112 -4.77 -1.00 3.96
C LEU A 112 -3.40 -1.47 4.46
N ILE A 113 -2.43 -1.66 3.55
CA ILE A 113 -1.07 -2.02 3.92
C ILE A 113 -0.40 -0.92 4.74
N MET A 114 -0.63 0.36 4.41
CA MET A 114 -0.10 1.49 5.20
C MET A 114 -0.73 1.58 6.59
N ASN A 115 -2.05 1.38 6.73
CA ASN A 115 -2.74 1.27 8.01
C ASN A 115 -2.21 0.09 8.83
N PHE A 116 -1.93 -1.04 8.18
CA PHE A 116 -1.34 -2.21 8.81
C PHE A 116 0.09 -1.92 9.33
N ILE A 117 0.93 -1.26 8.53
CA ILE A 117 2.27 -0.81 8.96
C ILE A 117 2.17 0.13 10.16
N ALA A 118 1.19 1.04 10.17
CA ALA A 118 1.00 2.01 11.25
C ALA A 118 0.77 1.37 12.62
N LEU A 119 0.29 0.11 12.68
CA LEU A 119 0.07 -0.62 13.94
C LEU A 119 1.33 -0.77 14.81
N SER A 120 2.51 -0.73 14.20
CA SER A 120 3.80 -0.86 14.88
C SER A 120 4.72 0.33 14.64
N MET A 121 4.15 1.44 14.15
CA MET A 121 4.83 2.73 14.10
C MET A 121 4.60 3.53 15.39
N PRO A 122 5.44 4.55 15.67
CA PRO A 122 5.18 5.53 16.72
C PRO A 122 3.81 6.24 16.55
N GLU A 123 3.24 6.74 17.65
CA GLU A 123 1.90 7.38 17.67
C GLU A 123 1.78 8.61 16.75
N ASP A 124 2.89 9.30 16.49
CA ASP A 124 2.95 10.46 15.60
C ASP A 124 3.21 10.09 14.13
N PHE A 125 3.20 8.80 13.78
CA PHE A 125 3.35 8.39 12.38
C PHE A 125 2.18 8.85 11.53
N THR A 126 2.52 9.48 10.41
CA THR A 126 1.57 9.94 9.41
C THR A 126 2.02 9.53 8.03
N TYR A 127 1.06 9.18 7.18
CA TYR A 127 1.28 9.02 5.75
C TYR A 127 0.16 9.75 4.98
N LYS A 128 0.48 10.22 3.78
CA LYS A 128 -0.49 10.76 2.82
C LYS A 128 -0.23 10.13 1.47
N LEU A 129 -1.26 9.57 0.84
CA LEU A 129 -1.17 9.16 -0.56
C LEU A 129 -1.01 10.42 -1.42
N ILE A 130 -0.01 10.41 -2.29
CA ILE A 130 0.20 11.50 -3.24
C ILE A 130 -0.72 11.22 -4.42
N GLU A 131 -1.80 11.98 -4.49
CA GLU A 131 -2.71 11.96 -5.64
C GLU A 131 -2.02 12.57 -6.86
N SER A 132 -2.42 12.11 -8.05
CA SER A 132 -1.87 12.57 -9.33
C SER A 132 -2.06 14.08 -9.58
N GLU A 133 -3.04 14.70 -8.90
CA GLU A 133 -3.32 16.14 -8.95
C GLU A 133 -2.40 16.91 -7.98
N ILE A 134 -1.09 16.81 -8.19
CA ILE A 134 -0.14 17.66 -7.50
C ILE A 134 -0.25 19.07 -8.10
N GLU A 135 -0.37 20.08 -7.24
CA GLU A 135 -0.37 21.47 -7.66
C GLU A 135 0.90 21.81 -8.47
N PRO A 136 0.74 22.34 -9.70
CA PRO A 136 1.89 22.62 -10.56
C PRO A 136 2.65 23.87 -10.08
N ILE A 137 3.98 23.84 -10.19
CA ILE A 137 4.84 25.00 -9.88
C ILE A 137 4.48 26.22 -10.75
N ASN A 138 4.13 25.99 -12.03
CA ASN A 138 3.72 27.04 -12.97
C ASN A 138 2.62 26.55 -13.92
N GLY A 139 1.79 27.47 -14.40
CA GLY A 139 0.77 27.23 -15.42
C GLY A 139 -0.60 26.84 -14.86
N TYR A 140 -1.44 26.27 -15.74
CA TYR A 140 -2.78 25.77 -15.42
C TYR A 140 -3.73 26.76 -14.73
N TRP A 141 -3.53 28.06 -14.94
CA TRP A 141 -4.39 29.11 -14.39
C TRP A 141 -4.47 29.10 -12.85
N ASN A 142 -3.42 28.64 -12.16
CA ASN A 142 -3.36 28.56 -10.69
C ASN A 142 -3.41 29.94 -9.99
N GLY A 143 -3.22 31.03 -10.74
CA GLY A 143 -3.37 32.40 -10.24
C GLY A 143 -2.11 32.97 -9.57
N GLU A 144 -1.11 32.14 -9.28
CA GLU A 144 0.16 32.55 -8.69
C GLU A 144 1.29 32.68 -9.71
N LEU A 145 1.44 31.67 -10.60
CA LEU A 145 2.50 31.65 -11.62
C LEU A 145 1.98 31.10 -12.96
N ASN A 146 1.11 31.87 -13.62
CA ASN A 146 0.56 31.53 -14.94
C ASN A 146 1.52 31.85 -16.10
N ALA A 147 2.74 31.32 -16.04
CA ALA A 147 3.78 31.56 -17.04
C ALA A 147 4.27 30.24 -17.69
N GLN A 148 4.61 30.31 -18.98
CA GLN A 148 5.35 29.25 -19.65
C GLN A 148 6.83 29.33 -19.25
N LEU A 149 7.41 28.20 -18.83
CA LEU A 149 8.84 28.08 -18.52
C LEU A 149 9.49 27.15 -19.55
N GLY A 150 10.61 27.56 -20.16
CA GLY A 150 11.39 26.71 -21.04
C GLY A 150 10.79 26.44 -22.43
N TYR A 151 9.83 27.24 -22.92
CA TYR A 151 9.18 27.06 -24.23
C TYR A 151 10.19 26.87 -25.38
N GLY A 152 11.29 27.62 -25.38
CA GLY A 152 12.35 27.51 -26.39
C GLY A 152 13.30 26.31 -26.25
N LEU A 153 13.09 25.39 -25.31
CA LEU A 153 13.89 24.16 -25.18
C LEU A 153 13.37 23.02 -26.08
N PHE A 154 12.13 23.13 -26.55
CA PHE A 154 11.49 22.16 -27.42
C PHE A 154 11.28 22.78 -28.79
N PHE A 155 12.35 22.79 -29.57
CA PHE A 155 12.33 23.12 -30.99
C PHE A 155 12.76 21.87 -31.75
N ASP A 156 11.91 21.41 -32.67
CA ASP A 156 12.31 20.45 -33.70
C ASP A 156 13.16 21.15 -34.78
#